data_AF-A0A0M1HT21-F1
#
_entry.id   AF-A0A0M1HT21-F1
#
_cell.length_a   1.000
_cell.length_b   1.000
_cell.length_c   1.000
_cell.angle_alpha   90.00
_cell.angle_beta   90.00
_cell.angle_gamma   90.00
#
_symmetry.space_group_name_H-M   'P 1'
#
loop_
_entity.id
_entity.type
_entity.pdbx_description
1 polymer ?
#
loop_
_entity_poly.entity_id
_entity_poly.type
_entity_poly.pdbx_seq_one_letter_code
_entity_poly.pdbx_strand_id
1 'polypeptide(L)'
;MLLIDRYFRKIGLNPARIGPLKRLTYISTHVIGTLSFEPCVAEMQTSENIPLPQLAQEVQEVLKGEGGEFLQHLLVMGGSHQGARPKALVY
;
A
#
# COMPACT_ATOMS: atom_id res chain seq x y z
N MET A 1 10.62 7.40 -3.73
CA MET A 1 9.52 6.85 -4.56
C MET A 1 8.47 6.28 -3.63
N LEU A 2 7.19 6.61 -3.83
CA LEU A 2 6.11 6.21 -2.92
C LEU A 2 5.87 4.70 -2.96
N LEU A 3 5.34 4.13 -1.87
CA LEU A 3 5.02 2.70 -1.79
C LEU A 3 3.96 2.32 -2.83
N ILE A 4 2.96 3.18 -3.04
CA ILE A 4 1.92 2.98 -4.07
C ILE A 4 2.47 3.06 -5.50
N ASP A 5 3.51 3.86 -5.76
CA ASP A 5 4.18 3.87 -7.06
C ASP A 5 4.88 2.52 -7.32
N ARG A 6 5.40 1.87 -6.27
CA ARG A 6 6.04 0.55 -6.40
C ARG A 6 5.00 -0.51 -6.72
N TYR A 7 3.83 -0.43 -6.08
CA TYR A 7 2.70 -1.29 -6.38
C TYR A 7 2.20 -1.11 -7.83
N PHE A 8 2.03 0.13 -8.31
CA PHE A 8 1.64 0.36 -9.70
C PHE A 8 2.63 -0.27 -10.70
N ARG A 9 3.93 -0.12 -10.47
CA ARG A 9 4.93 -0.78 -11.32
C ARG A 9 4.83 -2.30 -11.28
N LYS A 10 4.57 -2.88 -10.10
CA LYS A 10 4.36 -4.33 -9.93
C LYS A 10 3.20 -4.84 -10.78
N ILE A 11 2.08 -4.10 -10.82
CA ILE A 11 0.91 -4.47 -11.62
C ILE A 11 0.98 -3.97 -13.08
N GLY A 12 2.17 -3.60 -13.57
CA GLY A 12 2.40 -3.21 -14.96
C GLY A 12 1.93 -1.80 -15.33
N LEU A 13 1.57 -0.96 -14.35
CA LEU A 13 1.14 0.41 -14.57
C LEU A 13 2.30 1.39 -14.43
N ASN A 14 2.31 2.45 -15.27
CA ASN A 14 3.25 3.55 -15.15
C ASN A 14 2.73 4.59 -14.13
N PRO A 15 3.38 4.77 -12.96
CA PRO A 15 2.91 5.69 -11.93
C PRO A 15 2.83 7.14 -12.40
N ALA A 16 3.69 7.56 -13.34
CA ALA A 16 3.71 8.92 -13.87
C ALA A 16 2.46 9.25 -14.70
N ARG A 17 1.71 8.24 -15.15
CA ARG A 17 0.45 8.41 -15.90
C ARG A 17 -0.79 8.33 -15.02
N ILE A 18 -0.63 8.13 -13.71
CA ILE A 18 -1.74 8.00 -12.77
C ILE A 18 -1.85 9.30 -11.97
N GLY A 19 -2.86 10.11 -12.31
CA GLY A 19 -3.13 11.37 -11.63
C GLY A 19 -3.61 11.19 -10.18
N PRO A 20 -3.55 12.25 -9.35
CA PRO A 20 -3.86 12.18 -7.92
C PRO A 20 -5.24 11.59 -7.60
N LEU A 21 -6.30 12.02 -8.29
CA LEU A 21 -7.66 11.51 -8.05
C LEU A 21 -7.77 10.00 -8.35
N LYS A 22 -7.14 9.55 -9.44
CA LYS A 22 -7.11 8.13 -9.79
C LYS A 22 -6.27 7.31 -8.80
N ARG A 23 -5.36 7.91 -8.03
CA ARG A 23 -4.66 7.19 -6.96
C ARG A 23 -5.57 6.95 -5.76
N LEU A 24 -6.47 7.89 -5.46
CA LEU A 24 -7.43 7.77 -4.35
C LEU A 24 -8.36 6.56 -4.52
N THR A 25 -8.75 6.25 -5.76
CA THR A 25 -9.60 5.09 -6.07
C THR A 25 -8.94 3.73 -5.79
N TYR A 26 -7.60 3.68 -5.65
CA TYR A 26 -6.87 2.45 -5.29
C TYR A 26 -6.69 2.28 -3.79
N ILE A 27 -6.70 3.37 -3.03
CA ILE A 27 -6.61 3.31 -1.55
C ILE A 27 -8.00 3.28 -0.91
N SER A 28 -9.05 3.75 -1.60
CA SER A 28 -10.46 3.58 -1.25
C SER A 28 -10.75 3.78 0.25
N THR A 29 -11.03 2.72 1.00
CA THR A 29 -11.34 2.70 2.43
C THR A 29 -10.14 2.44 3.35
N HIS A 30 -8.95 2.19 2.80
CA HIS A 30 -7.75 1.80 3.56
C HIS A 30 -6.95 3.00 4.09
N VAL A 31 -7.52 4.20 4.06
CA VAL A 31 -6.91 5.43 4.57
C VAL A 31 -7.19 5.65 6.05
N ILE A 32 -6.27 6.32 6.75
CA ILE A 32 -6.48 6.73 8.14
C ILE A 32 -7.56 7.80 8.23
N GLY A 33 -8.51 7.63 9.14
CA GLY A 33 -9.57 8.59 9.44
C GLY A 33 -10.93 8.17 8.89
N THR A 34 -11.80 9.14 8.61
CA THR A 34 -13.20 8.91 8.19
C THR A 34 -13.41 9.06 6.68
N LEU A 35 -12.36 9.34 5.91
CA LEU A 35 -12.48 9.55 4.47
C LEU A 35 -12.53 8.21 3.73
N SER A 36 -13.42 8.10 2.76
CA SER A 36 -13.47 7.02 1.79
C SER A 36 -13.51 7.61 0.37
N PHE A 37 -12.99 6.87 -0.60
CA PHE A 37 -12.91 7.30 -1.99
C PHE A 37 -13.58 6.29 -2.92
N GLU A 38 -14.50 6.77 -3.76
CA GLU A 38 -15.21 5.97 -4.74
C GLU A 38 -14.91 6.43 -6.18
N PRO A 39 -14.95 5.52 -7.17
CA PRO A 39 -15.19 4.09 -7.05
C PRO A 39 -13.97 3.33 -6.50
N CYS A 40 -14.20 2.17 -5.88
CA CYS A 40 -13.12 1.26 -5.50
C CYS A 40 -12.61 0.51 -6.75
N VAL A 41 -11.37 0.77 -7.16
CA VAL A 41 -10.76 0.14 -8.36
C VAL A 41 -9.96 -1.11 -8.00
N ALA A 42 -9.51 -1.22 -6.76
CA ALA A 42 -8.75 -2.35 -6.27
C ALA A 42 -9.31 -2.80 -4.91
N GLU A 43 -9.88 -4.01 -4.87
CA GLU A 43 -10.14 -4.69 -3.61
C GLU A 43 -8.81 -5.19 -3.05
N MET A 44 -8.18 -4.36 -2.21
CA MET A 44 -7.07 -4.83 -1.40
C MET A 44 -7.63 -5.76 -0.33
N GLN A 45 -7.43 -7.06 -0.49
CA GLN A 45 -7.83 -8.04 0.51
C GLN A 45 -7.14 -7.75 1.85
N THR A 46 -7.93 -7.57 2.89
CA THR A 46 -7.45 -7.50 4.27
C THR A 46 -7.04 -8.89 4.72
N SER A 47 -5.73 -9.10 4.90
CA SER A 47 -5.25 -10.28 5.64
C SER A 47 -5.36 -9.96 7.13
N GLU A 48 -6.33 -10.58 7.81
CA GLU A 48 -6.72 -10.20 9.18
C GLU A 48 -5.71 -10.57 10.28
N ASN A 49 -4.56 -11.18 9.97
CA ASN A 49 -3.58 -11.50 11.00
C ASN A 49 -2.17 -11.70 10.45
N ILE A 50 -1.47 -10.60 10.17
CA ILE A 50 -0.03 -10.65 9.84
C ILE A 50 0.77 -10.47 11.14
N PRO A 51 1.55 -11.47 11.59
CA PRO A 51 2.40 -11.34 12.76
C PRO A 51 3.40 -10.19 12.61
N LEU A 52 3.61 -9.39 13.66
CA LEU A 52 4.57 -8.28 13.65
C LEU A 52 5.99 -8.69 13.22
N PRO A 53 6.54 -9.86 13.60
CA PRO A 53 7.85 -10.29 13.10
C PRO A 53 7.88 -10.49 11.59
N GLN A 54 6.80 -11.05 11.02
CA GLN A 54 6.68 -11.22 9.58
C GLN A 54 6.60 -9.85 8.90
N LEU A 55 5.77 -8.94 9.40
CA LEU A 55 5.66 -7.58 8.87
C LEU A 55 7.00 -6.84 8.90
N ALA A 56 7.77 -7.00 9.98
CA ALA A 56 9.09 -6.41 10.09
C ALA A 56 10.05 -6.96 9.02
N GLN A 57 10.01 -8.26 8.73
CA GLN A 57 10.80 -8.86 7.67
C GLN A 57 10.38 -8.32 6.29
N GLU A 58 9.08 -8.26 5.99
CA GLU A 58 8.54 -7.73 4.74
C GLU A 58 8.98 -6.26 4.51
N VAL A 59 9.00 -5.44 5.57
CA VAL A 59 9.51 -4.07 5.51
C VAL A 59 11.00 -4.04 5.15
N GLN A 60 11.81 -4.92 5.73
CA GLN A 60 13.26 -4.97 5.43
C GLN A 60 13.52 -5.37 3.98
N GLU A 61 12.78 -6.32 3.44
CA GLU A 61 12.89 -6.74 2.03
C GLU A 61 12.53 -5.59 1.09
N VAL A 62 11.41 -4.90 1.36
CA VAL A 62 10.99 -3.73 0.58
C VAL A 62 11.97 -2.56 0.67
N LEU A 63 12.66 -2.38 1.79
CA LEU A 63 13.72 -1.39 1.93
C LEU A 63 14.96 -1.75 1.08
N LYS A 64 15.29 -3.03 0.96
CA LYS A 64 16.38 -3.52 0.09
C LYS A 64 16.04 -3.47 -1.40
N GLY A 65 14.79 -3.18 -1.76
CA GLY A 65 14.30 -3.20 -3.14
C GLY A 65 13.77 -4.56 -3.59
N GLU A 66 13.74 -5.53 -2.67
CA GLU A 66 13.13 -6.85 -2.82
C GLU A 66 11.70 -6.82 -2.25
N GLY A 67 10.97 -7.94 -2.18
CA GLY A 67 9.68 -7.98 -1.45
C GLY A 67 8.48 -7.35 -2.16
N GLY A 68 8.50 -7.29 -3.50
CA GLY A 68 7.35 -6.81 -4.29
C GLY A 68 6.06 -7.59 -4.00
N GLU A 69 6.17 -8.88 -3.63
CA GLU A 69 5.04 -9.74 -3.28
C GLU A 69 4.24 -9.20 -2.09
N PHE A 70 4.93 -8.66 -1.09
CA PHE A 70 4.37 -8.18 0.18
C PHE A 70 3.95 -6.69 0.16
N LEU A 71 4.18 -5.98 -0.95
CA LEU A 71 3.78 -4.57 -1.08
C LEU A 71 2.29 -4.35 -0.81
N GLN A 72 1.44 -5.33 -1.15
CA GLN A 72 0.01 -5.24 -0.89
C GLN A 72 -0.30 -5.33 0.61
N HIS A 73 0.36 -6.22 1.35
CA HIS A 73 0.24 -6.29 2.81
C HIS A 73 0.64 -4.97 3.47
N LEU A 74 1.77 -4.40 3.03
CA LEU A 74 2.25 -3.11 3.52
C LEU A 74 1.33 -1.94 3.13
N LEU A 75 0.63 -2.01 2.00
CA LEU A 75 -0.37 -1.01 1.62
C LEU A 75 -1.62 -1.13 2.49
N VAL A 76 -2.10 -2.35 2.75
CA VAL A 76 -3.29 -2.58 3.58
C VAL A 76 -3.02 -2.18 5.04
N MET A 77 -1.90 -2.61 5.60
CA MET A 77 -1.53 -2.32 6.99
C MET A 77 -1.02 -0.89 7.16
N GLY A 78 -0.45 -0.29 6.12
CA GLY A 78 0.19 1.00 6.16
C GLY A 78 -0.77 2.15 5.95
N GLY A 79 -1.64 2.37 6.93
CA GLY A 79 -2.77 3.31 6.83
C GLY A 79 -2.55 4.57 5.97
N SER A 80 -1.57 5.43 6.28
CA SER A 80 -1.30 6.62 5.43
C SER A 80 -0.26 6.33 4.35
N HIS A 81 -0.72 6.07 3.13
CA HIS A 81 0.11 5.74 1.95
C HIS A 81 0.92 6.91 1.38
N GLN A 82 0.89 8.07 2.01
CA GLN A 82 1.49 9.33 1.52
C GLN A 82 3.04 9.33 1.63
N GLY A 83 3.64 8.37 2.34
CA GLY A 83 5.08 8.29 2.59
C GLY A 83 5.83 7.27 1.73
N ALA A 84 7.11 7.53 1.45
CA ALA A 84 8.02 6.57 0.82
C ALA A 84 8.50 5.46 1.78
N ARG A 85 8.44 5.73 3.09
CA ARG A 85 8.79 4.76 4.14
C ARG A 85 7.57 3.89 4.44
N PRO A 86 7.69 2.55 4.41
CA PRO A 86 6.64 1.68 4.91
C PRO A 86 6.31 2.00 6.37
N LYS A 87 5.02 2.12 6.67
CA LYS A 87 4.49 2.27 8.04
C LYS A 87 3.38 1.23 8.20
N ALA A 88 3.02 0.90 9.42
CA ALA A 88 1.87 0.08 9.74
C ALA A 88 1.06 0.73 10.86
N LEU A 89 -0.25 0.65 10.76
CA LEU A 89 -1.18 1.01 11.81
C LEU A 89 -1.48 -0.27 12.59
N VAL A 90 -1.15 -0.27 13.87
CA VAL A 90 -1.30 -1.43 14.77
C VAL A 90 -2.25 -1.01 15.88
N TYR A 91 -3.27 -1.83 16.13
CA TYR A 91 -4.25 -1.67 17.21
C TYR A 91 -4.20 -2.88 18.14
#